data_AF-A0A176J449-F1
#
_entry.id   AF-A0A176J449-F1
#
_cell.length_a   1.000
_cell.length_b   1.000
_cell.length_c   1.000
_cell.angle_alpha   90.00
_cell.angle_beta   90.00
_cell.angle_gamma   90.00
#
_symmetry.space_group_name_H-M   'P 1'
#
loop_
_entity.id
_entity.type
_entity.pdbx_description
1 polymer ?
#
loop_
_entity_poly.entity_id
_entity_poly.type
_entity_poly.pdbx_seq_one_letter_code
_entity_poly.pdbx_strand_id
1 'polypeptide(L)' 'MISYFTDFVLFAVFVIGLTATMGVLANGIGSGLFGGKTKDIFFQQSEKTQKGWNRVKRINR' A
#
# COMPACT_ATOMS: atom_id res chain seq x y z
N MET A 1 35.99 6.60 -23.23
CA MET A 1 34.59 6.99 -23.53
C MET A 1 33.62 5.81 -23.45
N ILE A 2 33.85 4.68 -24.14
CA ILE A 2 32.91 3.54 -24.14
C ILE A 2 32.69 2.94 -22.74
N SER A 3 33.75 2.65 -21.97
CA SER A 3 33.60 2.12 -20.60
C SER A 3 32.81 3.05 -19.69
N TYR A 4 33.11 4.36 -19.70
CA TYR A 4 32.34 5.36 -18.96
C TYR A 4 30.85 5.37 -19.36
N PHE A 5 30.55 5.26 -20.65
CA PHE A 5 29.18 5.22 -21.15
C PHE A 5 28.44 3.96 -20.67
N THR A 6 29.10 2.80 -20.69
CA THR A 6 28.52 1.55 -20.19
C THR A 6 28.22 1.63 -18.69
N ASP A 7 29.16 2.16 -17.90
CA ASP A 7 28.97 2.33 -16.45
C ASP A 7 27.81 3.29 -16.14
N PHE A 8 27.73 4.38 -16.90
CA PHE A 8 26.64 5.35 -16.79
C PHE A 8 25.28 4.73 -17.13
N VAL A 9 25.19 3.97 -18.22
CA VAL A 9 23.94 3.30 -18.61
C VAL A 9 23.52 2.26 -17.57
N LEU A 10 24.46 1.46 -17.06
CA LEU A 10 24.18 0.48 -16.01
C LEU A 10 23.63 1.16 -14.75
N PHE A 11 24.28 2.24 -14.32
CA PHE A 11 23.83 3.01 -13.17
C PHE A 11 22.46 3.67 -13.40
N ALA A 12 22.23 4.24 -14.58
CA ALA A 12 20.95 4.86 -14.93
C ALA A 12 19.80 3.85 -14.89
N VAL A 13 19.98 2.67 -15.50
CA VAL A 13 18.97 1.60 -15.49
C VAL A 13 18.71 1.13 -14.05
N PHE A 14 19.76 1.01 -13.23
CA PHE A 14 19.62 0.63 -11.83
C PHE A 14 18.79 1.63 -11.02
N VAL A 15 19.10 2.93 -11.14
CA VAL A 15 18.37 4.00 -10.43
C VAL A 15 16.91 4.07 -10.89
N ILE A 16 16.65 3.95 -12.19
CA ILE A 16 15.29 3.93 -12.74
C ILE A 16 14.52 2.71 -12.23
N GLY A 17 15.16 1.53 -12.25
CA GLY A 17 14.57 0.29 -11.74
C GLY A 17 14.22 0.38 -10.25
N LEU A 18 15.12 0.92 -9.42
CA LEU A 18 14.83 1.18 -8.01
C LEU A 18 13.64 2.14 -7.83
N THR A 19 13.62 3.24 -8.57
CA THR A 19 12.57 4.24 -8.45
C THR A 19 11.20 3.68 -8.87
N ALA A 20 11.16 2.92 -9.96
CA ALA A 20 9.93 2.29 -10.45
C ALA A 20 9.42 1.18 -9.50
N THR A 21 10.34 0.43 -8.87
CA THR A 21 9.97 -0.66 -7.96
C THR A 21 9.65 -0.19 -6.54
N MET A 22 10.10 1.01 -6.13
CA MET A 22 9.90 1.54 -4.78
C MET A 22 8.42 1.58 -4.37
N GLY A 23 7.52 1.93 -5.29
CA GLY A 23 6.07 1.97 -5.02
C GLY A 23 5.46 0.59 -4.77
N VAL A 24 5.86 -0.42 -5.56
CA VAL A 24 5.37 -1.81 -5.39
C VAL A 24 5.99 -2.43 -4.14
N LEU A 25 7.28 -2.19 -3.89
CA LEU A 25 7.98 -2.64 -2.69
C LEU A 25 7.36 -2.00 -1.43
N ALA A 26 7.10 -0.69 -1.43
CA ALA A 26 6.47 0.00 -0.31
C ALA A 26 5.03 -0.50 -0.05
N ASN A 27 4.24 -0.76 -1.10
CA ASN A 27 2.91 -1.33 -0.93
C ASN A 27 2.94 -2.81 -0.48
N GLY A 28 3.88 -3.61 -1.01
CA GLY A 28 4.09 -5.00 -0.60
C GLY A 28 4.56 -5.13 0.85
N ILE A 29 5.55 -4.32 1.24
CA ILE A 29 6.05 -4.23 2.62
C ILE A 29 4.98 -3.65 3.55
N GLY A 30 4.32 -2.57 3.13
CA GLY A 30 3.27 -1.91 3.91
C GLY A 30 2.09 -2.83 4.17
N SER A 31 1.64 -3.60 3.18
CA SER A 31 0.54 -4.56 3.36
C SER A 31 0.97 -5.85 4.07
N GLY A 32 2.15 -6.39 3.75
CA GLY A 32 2.65 -7.65 4.30
C GLY A 32 3.24 -7.55 5.71
N LEU A 33 4.05 -6.52 5.99
CA LEU A 33 4.72 -6.32 7.29
C LEU A 33 3.92 -5.45 8.26
N PHE A 34 3.22 -4.41 7.77
CA PHE A 34 2.48 -3.47 8.62
C PHE A 34 0.95 -3.58 8.53
N GLY A 35 0.42 -4.18 7.46
CA GLY A 35 -1.01 -4.19 7.13
C GLY A 35 -1.80 -5.37 7.66
N GLY A 36 -1.15 -6.43 8.15
CA GLY A 36 -1.81 -7.69 8.49
C GLY A 36 -2.94 -7.56 9.53
N LYS A 37 -2.63 -7.07 10.74
CA LYS A 37 -3.57 -7.06 11.87
C LYS A 37 -4.37 -5.76 12.03
N THR A 38 -3.94 -4.67 11.39
CA THR A 38 -4.49 -3.32 11.63
C THR A 38 -5.55 -2.89 10.62
N LYS A 39 -5.62 -3.56 9.47
CA LYS A 39 -6.50 -3.19 8.36
C LYS A 39 -7.98 -3.15 8.76
N ASP A 40 -8.41 -4.11 9.57
CA ASP A 40 -9.80 -4.21 10.02
C ASP A 40 -10.02 -3.73 11.45
N ILE A 41 -9.02 -3.17 12.14
CA ILE A 41 -9.20 -2.72 13.53
C ILE A 41 -10.28 -1.64 13.60
N PHE A 42 -10.27 -0.69 12.68
CA PHE A 42 -11.29 0.35 12.60
C PHE A 42 -12.67 -0.21 12.22
N PHE A 43 -12.71 -1.19 11.33
CA PHE A 43 -13.95 -1.85 10.92
C PHE A 43 -14.54 -2.67 12.07
N GLN A 44 -13.76 -3.55 12.70
CA GLN A 44 -14.17 -4.37 13.84
C GLN A 44 -14.52 -3.52 15.06
N GLN A 45 -13.80 -2.43 15.32
CA GLN A 45 -14.14 -1.51 16.40
C GLN A 45 -15.48 -0.82 16.12
N SER A 46 -15.71 -0.38 14.88
CA SER A 46 -16.99 0.21 14.47
C SER A 46 -18.13 -0.81 14.58
N GLU A 47 -17.90 -2.06 14.16
CA GLU A 47 -18.88 -3.14 14.25
C GLU A 47 -19.24 -3.49 15.70
N LYS A 48 -18.26 -3.49 16.60
CA LYS A 48 -18.48 -3.65 18.05
C LYS A 48 -19.32 -2.50 18.63
N THR A 49 -19.04 -1.25 18.24
CA THR A 49 -19.81 -0.08 18.69
C THR A 49 -21.24 -0.08 18.14
N GLN A 50 -21.44 -0.53 16.90
CA GLN A 50 -22.75 -0.62 16.26
C GLN A 50 -23.57 -1.84 16.73
N LYS A 51 -22.96 -2.74 17.53
CA LYS A 51 -23.63 -3.93 18.05
C LYS A 51 -24.75 -3.51 19.02
N GLY A 52 -26.00 -3.70 18.60
CA GLY A 52 -27.20 -3.29 19.34
C GLY A 52 -27.89 -2.03 18.81
N TRP A 53 -27.36 -1.40 17.76
CA TRP A 53 -28.04 -0.28 17.12
C TRP A 53 -29.13 -0.80 16.18
N ASN A 54 -30.28 -0.11 16.17
CA ASN A 54 -31.30 -0.38 15.16
C ASN A 54 -30.78 0.03 13.79
N ARG A 55 -30.81 -0.91 12.83
CA ARG A 55 -30.39 -0.66 11.45
C ARG A 55 -31.30 0.41 10.85
N VAL A 56 -30.75 1.60 10.65
CA VAL A 56 -31.47 2.69 9.99
C VAL A 56 -31.66 2.29 8.53
N LYS A 57 -32.90 1.91 8.17
CA LYS A 57 -33.25 1.67 6.77
C LYS A 57 -33.32 3.01 6.07
N ARG A 58 -32.62 3.13 4.94
CA ARG A 58 -32.76 4.29 4.05
C ARG A 58 -34.22 4.38 3.61
N ILE A 59 -34.92 5.41 4.07
CA ILE A 59 -36.26 5.74 3.58
C ILE A 59 -36.06 6.30 2.18
N ASN A 60 -36.29 5.49 1.16
CA ASN A 60 -36.42 5.98 -0.21
C ASN A 60 -37.72 6.77 -0.26
N ARG A 61 -37.60 8.09 -0.35
CA ARG A 61 -38.70 9.02 -0.60
C ARG A 61 -38.72 9.38 -2.07
#